data_AF-A0AA39W974-F1
#
_entry.id   AF-A0AA39W974-F1
#
_cell.length_a   1.000
_cell.length_b   1.000
_cell.length_c   1.000
_cell.angle_alpha   90.00
_cell.angle_beta   90.00
_cell.angle_gamma   90.00
#
_symmetry.space_group_name_H-M   'P 1'
#
loop_
_entity.id
_entity.type
_entity.pdbx_description
1 polymer ?
#
loop_
_entity_poly.entity_id
_entity_poly.type
_entity_poly.pdbx_seq_one_letter_code
_entity_poly.pdbx_strand_id
1 'polypeptide(L)'
;MRGSWTKITLGKSKSGWLPWLEVTELRIPQIGISPDTKCVLKNVMAFDLFYYPTDTKLCHYAHLMDHLIDITEDVDLLVDKDIIINHLGDVESVVKMFNGICKDITLTPSPYTEIIRQMKAHYRHPWNRWKATL
;
A
#
# COMPACT_ATOMS: atom_id res chain seq x y z
N MET A 1 17.59 -15.22 -13.65
CA MET A 1 17.14 -13.86 -13.26
C MET A 1 15.83 -13.58 -13.99
N ARG A 2 14.68 -13.72 -13.32
CA ARG A 2 13.34 -13.45 -13.89
C ARG A 2 12.66 -12.40 -13.03
N GLY A 3 12.43 -11.23 -13.61
CA GLY A 3 11.83 -10.08 -12.94
C GLY A 3 10.34 -10.27 -12.68
N SER A 4 9.91 -10.04 -11.43
CA SER A 4 8.52 -9.82 -11.05
C SER A 4 8.44 -9.11 -9.68
N TRP A 5 9.36 -8.19 -9.39
CA TRP A 5 9.47 -7.58 -8.05
C TRP A 5 8.85 -6.18 -7.93
N THR A 6 8.18 -5.68 -8.98
CA THR A 6 7.70 -4.27 -9.02
C THR A 6 6.21 -4.09 -9.29
N LYS A 7 5.42 -5.16 -9.33
CA LYS A 7 3.99 -5.05 -9.63
C LYS A 7 3.14 -5.22 -8.39
N ILE A 8 2.44 -4.15 -8.03
CA ILE A 8 1.25 -4.26 -7.19
C ILE A 8 0.19 -5.00 -8.00
N THR A 9 -0.34 -6.09 -7.46
CA THR A 9 -1.35 -6.90 -8.16
C THR A 9 -2.49 -7.25 -7.23
N LEU A 10 -3.72 -7.06 -7.72
CA LEU A 10 -4.92 -7.60 -7.13
C LEU A 10 -5.28 -8.89 -7.88
N GLY A 11 -5.32 -10.02 -7.16
CA GLY A 11 -5.59 -11.33 -7.74
C GLY A 11 -6.55 -12.16 -6.88
N LYS A 12 -6.99 -13.28 -7.42
CA LYS A 12 -7.71 -14.30 -6.65
C LYS A 12 -6.75 -15.43 -6.29
N SER A 13 -6.81 -15.87 -5.05
CA SER A 13 -6.03 -16.98 -4.52
C SER A 13 -6.98 -17.98 -3.84
N LYS A 14 -6.59 -19.25 -3.75
CA LYS A 14 -7.38 -20.24 -3.02
C LYS A 14 -7.08 -20.11 -1.54
N SER A 15 -8.12 -20.14 -0.71
CA SER A 15 -7.90 -20.14 0.73
C SER A 15 -7.18 -21.43 1.15
N GLY A 16 -6.18 -21.31 2.03
CA GLY A 16 -5.37 -22.47 2.45
C GLY A 16 -6.15 -23.52 3.25
N TRP A 17 -7.31 -23.13 3.81
CA TRP A 17 -8.11 -23.96 4.72
C TRP A 17 -9.41 -24.44 4.04
N LEU A 18 -9.89 -23.72 3.03
CA LEU A 18 -11.05 -24.06 2.19
C LEU A 18 -10.68 -23.92 0.70
N PRO A 19 -10.25 -24.99 0.02
CA PRO A 19 -9.72 -24.94 -1.36
C PRO A 19 -10.73 -24.52 -2.44
N TRP A 20 -12.02 -24.47 -2.11
CA TRP A 20 -13.10 -24.00 -2.98
C TRP A 20 -13.42 -22.52 -2.78
N LEU A 21 -12.87 -21.88 -1.74
CA LEU A 21 -13.07 -20.47 -1.48
C LEU A 21 -11.99 -19.65 -2.15
N GLU A 22 -12.40 -18.78 -3.07
CA GLU A 22 -11.53 -17.76 -3.64
C GLU A 22 -11.46 -16.58 -2.68
N VAL A 23 -10.23 -16.16 -2.37
CA VAL A 23 -9.95 -14.94 -1.60
C VAL A 23 -9.26 -13.94 -2.51
N THR A 24 -9.58 -12.66 -2.33
CA THR A 24 -8.90 -11.57 -3.02
C THR A 24 -7.59 -11.28 -2.29
N GLU A 25 -6.47 -11.31 -3.01
CA GLU A 25 -5.13 -11.09 -2.49
C GLU A 25 -4.54 -9.85 -3.17
N LEU A 26 -4.06 -8.89 -2.36
CA LEU A 26 -3.30 -7.75 -2.82
C LEU A 26 -1.82 -7.98 -2.49
N ARG A 27 -0.97 -7.99 -3.52
CA ARG A 27 0.49 -8.10 -3.35
C ARG A 27 1.12 -6.73 -3.47
N ILE A 28 1.92 -6.36 -2.48
CA ILE A 28 2.57 -5.06 -2.37
C ILE A 28 4.07 -5.31 -2.12
N PRO A 29 4.97 -4.58 -2.78
CA PRO A 29 6.40 -4.62 -2.45
C PRO A 29 6.65 -4.22 -1.00
N GLN A 30 7.61 -4.89 -0.36
CA GLN A 30 8.06 -4.57 0.99
C GLN A 30 8.81 -3.23 1.04
N ILE A 31 8.68 -2.49 2.13
CA ILE A 31 9.44 -1.26 2.40
C ILE A 31 9.97 -1.22 3.84
N GLY A 32 11.25 -0.85 3.99
CA GLY A 32 11.85 -0.55 5.29
C GLY A 32 11.67 0.93 5.64
N ILE A 33 11.21 1.20 6.85
CA ILE A 33 10.96 2.56 7.34
C ILE A 33 12.00 2.95 8.38
N SER A 34 12.75 3.99 8.07
CA SER A 34 13.82 4.60 8.87
C SER A 34 13.60 6.11 9.01
N PRO A 35 14.32 6.81 9.91
CA PRO A 35 14.12 8.25 10.15
C PRO A 35 14.23 9.14 8.90
N ASP A 36 15.03 8.74 7.92
CA ASP A 36 15.25 9.44 6.64
C ASP A 36 14.25 9.06 5.53
N THR A 37 13.47 7.97 5.72
CA THR A 37 12.60 7.41 4.67
C THR A 37 11.63 8.45 4.10
N LYS A 38 11.05 9.31 4.93
CA LYS A 38 10.15 10.38 4.46
C LYS A 38 10.82 11.32 3.45
N CYS A 39 12.05 11.74 3.76
CA CYS A 39 12.82 12.65 2.92
C CYS A 39 13.21 11.97 1.61
N VAL A 40 13.75 10.75 1.71
CA VAL A 40 14.14 9.95 0.56
C VAL A 40 12.95 9.70 -0.36
N LEU A 41 11.81 9.26 0.19
CA LEU A 41 10.62 8.96 -0.59
C LEU A 41 10.06 10.21 -1.29
N LYS A 42 10.01 11.37 -0.61
CA LYS A 42 9.61 12.63 -1.26
C LYS A 42 10.55 13.06 -2.39
N ASN A 43 11.87 12.91 -2.20
CA ASN A 43 12.84 13.23 -3.25
C ASN A 43 12.69 12.30 -4.46
N VAL A 44 12.48 11.01 -4.21
CA VAL A 44 12.23 10.01 -5.24
C VAL A 44 10.91 10.27 -5.97
N MET A 45 9.85 10.66 -5.26
CA MET A 45 8.59 11.06 -5.89
C MET A 45 8.74 12.31 -6.76
N ALA A 46 9.49 13.31 -6.30
CA ALA A 46 9.77 14.51 -7.11
C ALA A 46 10.56 14.16 -8.39
N PHE A 47 11.54 13.26 -8.28
CA PHE A 47 12.26 12.73 -9.43
C PHE A 47 11.33 11.98 -10.39
N ASP A 48 10.49 11.08 -9.88
CA ASP A 48 9.54 10.29 -10.66
C ASP A 48 8.59 11.18 -11.47
N LEU A 49 8.04 12.23 -10.84
CA LEU A 49 7.18 13.23 -11.49
C LEU A 49 7.90 14.03 -12.57
N PHE A 50 9.15 14.42 -12.32
CA PHE A 50 9.89 15.28 -13.24
C PHE A 50 10.35 14.53 -14.48
N TYR A 51 10.86 13.30 -14.32
CA TYR A 51 11.45 12.53 -15.41
C TYR A 51 10.44 11.61 -16.11
N TYR A 52 9.38 11.16 -15.42
CA TYR A 52 8.38 10.23 -15.96
C TYR A 52 6.95 10.73 -15.74
N PRO A 53 6.57 11.93 -16.20
CA PRO A 53 5.28 12.55 -15.88
C PRO A 53 4.05 11.73 -16.33
N THR A 54 4.22 10.79 -17.26
CA THR A 54 3.16 9.89 -17.76
C THR A 54 3.21 8.47 -17.19
N ASP A 55 4.23 8.13 -16.39
CA ASP A 55 4.45 6.78 -15.83
C ASP A 55 5.09 6.85 -14.42
N THR A 56 4.45 7.62 -13.54
CA THR A 56 4.94 7.93 -12.17
C THR A 56 4.69 6.77 -11.19
N LYS A 57 5.38 5.65 -11.41
CA LYS A 57 5.20 4.39 -10.66
C LYS A 57 5.42 4.53 -9.16
N LEU A 58 6.42 5.30 -8.74
CA LEU A 58 6.80 5.46 -7.33
C LEU A 58 5.80 6.37 -6.62
N CYS A 59 5.31 7.40 -7.30
CA CYS A 59 4.20 8.19 -6.81
C CYS A 59 2.93 7.38 -6.64
N HIS A 60 2.61 6.51 -7.60
CA HIS A 60 1.44 5.62 -7.50
C HIS A 60 1.56 4.62 -6.34
N TYR A 61 2.77 4.12 -6.07
CA TYR A 61 3.06 3.30 -4.91
C TYR A 61 2.83 4.07 -3.60
N ALA A 62 3.44 5.26 -3.46
CA ALA A 62 3.29 6.08 -2.26
C ALA A 62 1.83 6.47 -1.99
N HIS A 63 1.07 6.79 -3.05
CA HIS A 63 -0.36 7.08 -2.95
C HIS A 63 -1.19 5.87 -2.52
N LEU A 64 -0.83 4.65 -2.95
CA LEU A 64 -1.48 3.44 -2.46
C LEU A 64 -1.19 3.23 -0.97
N MET A 65 0.06 3.41 -0.53
CA MET A 65 0.44 3.26 0.88
C MET A 65 -0.27 4.29 1.77
N ASP A 66 -0.35 5.55 1.33
CA ASP A 66 -1.11 6.63 2.00
C ASP A 66 -2.61 6.30 2.10
N HIS A 67 -3.18 5.54 1.16
CA HIS A 67 -4.57 5.08 1.24
C HIS A 67 -4.78 3.84 2.10
N LEU A 68 -3.73 3.06 2.35
CA LEU A 68 -3.78 1.83 3.15
C LEU A 68 -3.55 2.09 4.63
N ILE A 69 -2.90 3.20 4.97
CA ILE A 69 -2.48 3.54 6.33
C ILE A 69 -3.20 4.81 6.73
N ASP A 70 -4.10 4.73 7.71
CA ASP A 70 -4.75 5.87 8.34
C ASP A 70 -4.57 5.84 9.87
N ILE A 71 -4.60 4.63 10.45
CA ILE A 71 -4.46 4.37 11.89
C ILE A 71 -3.32 3.38 12.20
N THR A 72 -2.98 3.24 13.48
CA THR A 72 -1.89 2.35 13.94
C THR A 72 -2.12 0.89 13.56
N GLU A 73 -3.36 0.43 13.60
CA GLU A 73 -3.78 -0.93 13.30
C GLU A 73 -3.52 -1.31 11.84
N ASP A 74 -3.57 -0.32 10.93
CA ASP A 74 -3.21 -0.54 9.52
C ASP A 74 -1.71 -0.83 9.38
N VAL A 75 -0.88 -0.11 10.14
CA VAL A 75 0.57 -0.33 10.15
C VAL A 75 0.90 -1.67 10.78
N ASP A 76 0.27 -2.01 11.91
CA ASP A 76 0.46 -3.29 12.58
C ASP A 76 0.12 -4.45 11.62
N LEU A 77 -1.00 -4.37 10.90
CA LEU A 77 -1.36 -5.35 9.89
C LEU A 77 -0.32 -5.47 8.77
N LEU A 78 0.21 -4.34 8.28
CA LEU A 78 1.21 -4.35 7.22
C LEU A 78 2.58 -4.85 7.70
N VAL A 79 2.93 -4.66 8.98
CA VAL A 79 4.10 -5.25 9.63
C VAL A 79 3.92 -6.76 9.75
N ASP A 80 2.77 -7.22 10.24
CA ASP A 80 2.43 -8.65 10.36
C ASP A 80 2.44 -9.40 9.02
N LYS A 81 2.26 -8.68 7.91
CA LYS A 81 2.33 -9.22 6.54
C LYS A 81 3.69 -9.05 5.87
N ASP A 82 4.72 -8.63 6.61
CA ASP A 82 6.05 -8.34 6.10
C ASP A 82 6.06 -7.31 4.95
N ILE A 83 5.04 -6.44 4.87
CA ILE A 83 4.99 -5.35 3.88
C ILE A 83 5.76 -4.13 4.41
N ILE A 84 5.68 -3.87 5.71
CA ILE A 84 6.44 -2.81 6.38
C ILE A 84 7.44 -3.41 7.35
N ILE A 85 8.70 -2.99 7.24
CA ILE A 85 9.71 -3.23 8.28
C ILE A 85 9.91 -1.91 9.03
N ASN A 86 9.45 -1.83 10.28
CA ASN A 86 9.53 -0.60 11.07
C ASN A 86 10.85 -0.50 11.85
N HIS A 87 11.71 0.46 11.48
CA HIS A 87 12.93 0.82 12.22
C HIS A 87 12.82 2.16 12.97
N LEU A 88 11.65 2.79 13.02
CA LEU A 88 11.42 4.02 13.80
C LEU A 88 11.21 3.75 15.29
N GLY A 89 10.86 2.51 15.66
CA GLY A 89 10.60 2.11 17.05
C GLY A 89 9.23 2.55 17.60
N ASP A 90 8.50 3.37 16.83
CA ASP A 90 7.14 3.84 17.15
C ASP A 90 6.26 3.72 15.89
N VAL A 91 5.04 3.21 16.07
CA VAL A 91 4.06 2.99 15.00
C VAL A 91 3.36 4.30 14.61
N GLU A 92 3.15 5.21 15.58
CA GLU A 92 2.48 6.49 15.33
C GLU A 92 3.29 7.37 14.37
N SER A 93 4.62 7.32 14.47
CA SER A 93 5.54 7.98 13.54
C SER A 93 5.41 7.47 12.11
N VAL A 94 5.13 6.17 11.91
CA VAL A 94 4.89 5.59 10.58
C VAL A 94 3.58 6.12 10.00
N VAL A 95 2.49 6.12 10.80
CA VAL A 95 1.19 6.68 10.40
C VAL A 95 1.34 8.14 9.99
N LYS A 96 1.97 8.96 10.86
CA LYS A 96 2.18 10.40 10.60
C LYS A 96 3.06 10.66 9.37
N MET A 97 4.00 9.75 9.06
CA MET A 97 4.82 9.85 7.86
C MET A 97 3.97 9.64 6.61
N PHE A 98 3.20 8.54 6.55
CA PHE A 98 2.41 8.19 5.38
C PHE A 98 1.26 9.17 5.16
N ASN A 99 0.47 9.54 6.17
CA ASN A 99 -0.64 10.50 6.06
C ASN A 99 -0.21 11.91 5.57
N GLY A 100 1.11 12.18 5.54
CA GLY A 100 1.68 13.42 5.01
C GLY A 100 2.62 13.24 3.82
N ILE A 101 2.74 12.02 3.27
CA ILE A 101 3.72 11.72 2.21
C ILE A 101 3.29 12.30 0.86
N CYS A 102 2.00 12.19 0.53
CA CYS A 102 1.42 12.73 -0.70
C CYS A 102 0.99 14.20 -0.57
N LYS A 103 1.16 14.80 0.62
CA LYS A 103 0.93 16.23 0.82
C LYS A 103 1.86 17.04 -0.08
N ASP A 104 1.28 18.02 -0.78
CA ASP A 104 1.94 18.94 -1.73
C ASP A 104 2.29 18.33 -3.11
N ILE A 105 1.75 17.14 -3.42
CA ILE A 105 2.01 16.44 -4.69
C ILE A 105 0.70 16.28 -5.47
N THR A 106 0.63 16.88 -6.66
CA THR A 106 -0.49 16.68 -7.59
C THR A 106 -0.22 15.46 -8.46
N LEU A 107 -0.95 14.36 -8.20
CA LEU A 107 -0.81 13.13 -8.95
C LEU A 107 -1.82 13.04 -10.10
N THR A 108 -1.37 12.46 -11.21
CA THR A 108 -2.28 11.96 -12.24
C THR A 108 -3.09 10.77 -11.70
N PRO A 109 -4.24 10.43 -12.30
CA PRO A 109 -5.05 9.31 -11.84
C PRO A 109 -4.23 8.02 -11.75
N SER A 110 -4.09 7.49 -10.53
CA SER A 110 -3.30 6.29 -10.29
C SER A 110 -3.90 5.09 -11.03
N PRO A 111 -3.08 4.21 -11.65
CA PRO A 111 -3.54 2.93 -12.19
C PRO A 111 -4.11 2.02 -11.08
N TYR A 112 -3.81 2.31 -9.82
CA TYR A 112 -4.33 1.59 -8.65
C TYR A 112 -5.64 2.16 -8.12
N THR A 113 -6.18 3.24 -8.70
CA THR A 113 -7.51 3.78 -8.33
C THR A 113 -8.58 2.71 -8.41
N GLU A 114 -8.53 1.87 -9.45
CA GLU A 114 -9.47 0.76 -9.63
C GLU A 114 -9.27 -0.33 -8.58
N ILE A 115 -8.03 -0.64 -8.19
CA ILE A 115 -7.73 -1.58 -7.10
C ILE A 115 -8.31 -1.07 -5.78
N ILE A 116 -8.08 0.21 -5.45
CA ILE A 116 -8.63 0.86 -4.25
C ILE A 116 -10.16 0.80 -4.27
N ARG A 117 -10.79 1.06 -5.42
CA ARG A 117 -12.24 0.99 -5.59
C ARG A 117 -12.76 -0.43 -5.35
N GLN A 118 -12.12 -1.44 -5.94
CA GLN A 118 -12.51 -2.85 -5.77
C GLN A 118 -12.33 -3.31 -4.31
N MET A 119 -11.25 -2.90 -3.65
CA MET A 119 -10.99 -3.20 -2.25
C MET A 119 -12.06 -2.58 -1.33
N LYS A 120 -12.40 -1.30 -1.54
CA LYS A 120 -13.50 -0.64 -0.81
C LYS A 120 -14.84 -1.32 -1.07
N ALA A 121 -15.13 -1.71 -2.31
CA ALA A 121 -16.36 -2.44 -2.65
C ALA A 121 -16.41 -3.83 -1.97
N HIS A 122 -15.28 -4.54 -1.93
CA HIS A 122 -15.17 -5.82 -1.24
C HIS A 122 -15.43 -5.67 0.26
N TYR A 123 -14.81 -4.69 0.92
CA TYR A 123 -15.02 -4.42 2.35
C TYR A 123 -16.47 -4.00 2.68
N ARG A 124 -17.13 -3.26 1.79
CA ARG A 124 -18.54 -2.83 1.99
C ARG A 124 -19.54 -3.98 1.98
N HIS A 125 -19.18 -5.15 1.46
CA HIS A 125 -20.04 -6.32 1.53
C HIS A 125 -20.17 -6.77 3.00
N PRO A 126 -21.39 -6.93 3.56
CA PRO A 126 -21.59 -7.19 4.98
C PRO A 126 -20.72 -8.34 5.50
N TRP A 127 -20.73 -9.48 4.81
CA TRP A 127 -19.92 -10.65 5.22
C TRP A 127 -18.42 -10.34 5.38
N ASN A 128 -17.84 -9.52 4.51
CA ASN A 128 -16.42 -9.20 4.56
C ASN A 128 -16.11 -8.20 5.67
N ARG A 129 -17.02 -7.25 5.91
CA ARG A 129 -16.92 -6.33 7.05
C ARG A 129 -16.95 -7.08 8.38
N TRP A 130 -17.90 -8.01 8.54
CA TRP A 130 -17.99 -8.86 9.73
C TRP A 130 -16.71 -9.69 9.91
N LYS A 131 -16.22 -10.31 8.83
CA LYS A 131 -14.97 -11.09 8.85
C LYS A 131 -13.73 -10.27 9.21
N ALA A 132 -13.69 -8.99 8.87
CA ALA A 132 -12.58 -8.10 9.20
C ALA A 132 -12.65 -7.56 10.64
N THR A 133 -13.80 -7.69 11.31
CA THR A 133 -14.02 -7.19 12.68
C THR A 133 -13.93 -8.31 13.74
N LEU A 134 -13.98 -9.58 13.31
CA LEU A 134 -13.84 -10.79 14.12
C LEU A 134 -12.37 -11.22 14.23
#